data_AF-A0A1N6IFI6-F1
#
_entry.id   AF-A0A1N6IFI6-F1
#
_cell.length_a   1.000
_cell.length_b   1.000
_cell.length_c   1.000
_cell.angle_alpha   90.00
_cell.angle_beta   90.00
_cell.angle_gamma   90.00
#
_symmetry.space_group_name_H-M   'P 1'
#
loop_
_entity.id
_entity.type
_entity.pdbx_description
1 polymer ?
#
loop_
_entity_poly.entity_id
_entity_poly.type
_entity_poly.pdbx_seq_one_letter_code
_entity_poly.pdbx_strand_id
1 'polypeptide(L)'
;MKFNFISEKNGVFYNLIAEYNYDFNEDYESNVYVFKIYEIERGNEDYFSLILKEMDNSDLKVVDLYPDSKNYYLGKGISINILLKLKELLKKRIISSSNIHKTELCEFNSPEAIEKIWDRLVSGGFAKYSLTDGFYYLI
;
A
#
# COMPACT_ATOMS: atom_id res chain seq x y z
N MET A 1 11.78 1.00 11.95
CA MET A 1 11.09 2.25 12.38
C MET A 1 9.60 1.97 12.58
N LYS A 2 8.85 2.80 13.32
CA LYS A 2 7.41 2.57 13.54
C LYS A 2 6.60 3.86 13.65
N PHE A 3 5.33 3.82 13.26
CA PHE A 3 4.38 4.92 13.47
C PHE A 3 2.95 4.40 13.69
N ASN A 4 2.13 5.24 14.31
CA ASN A 4 0.72 4.94 14.58
C ASN A 4 -0.17 5.62 13.54
N PHE A 5 -1.28 4.99 13.20
CA PHE A 5 -2.34 5.59 12.39
C PHE A 5 -3.69 4.95 12.71
N ILE A 6 -4.75 5.60 12.25
CA ILE A 6 -6.12 5.12 12.42
C ILE A 6 -6.64 4.70 11.04
N SER A 7 -7.25 3.52 10.98
CA SER A 7 -8.10 3.14 9.86
C SER A 7 -9.56 3.25 10.28
N GLU A 8 -10.37 3.93 9.49
CA GLU A 8 -11.81 4.02 9.69
C GLU A 8 -12.54 3.20 8.63
N LYS A 9 -13.57 2.46 9.05
CA LYS A 9 -14.51 1.80 8.15
C LYS A 9 -15.91 1.76 8.76
N ASN A 10 -16.87 2.38 8.08
CA ASN A 10 -18.29 2.33 8.43
C ASN A 10 -18.57 2.74 9.89
N GLY A 11 -17.87 3.75 10.39
CA GLY A 11 -17.94 4.26 11.76
C GLY A 11 -17.10 3.48 12.78
N VAL A 12 -16.41 2.42 12.36
CA VAL A 12 -15.51 1.63 13.23
C VAL A 12 -14.07 2.09 13.02
N PHE A 13 -13.39 2.37 14.12
CA PHE A 13 -12.01 2.83 14.13
C PHE A 13 -11.07 1.72 14.60
N TYR A 14 -9.96 1.54 13.89
CA TYR A 14 -8.90 0.59 14.20
C TYR A 14 -7.61 1.37 14.46
N ASN A 15 -7.05 1.23 15.67
CA ASN A 15 -5.78 1.84 16.04
C ASN A 15 -4.64 0.89 15.65
N LEU A 16 -3.82 1.33 14.69
CA LEU A 16 -2.82 0.49 14.04
C LEU A 16 -1.42 1.02 14.27
N ILE A 17 -0.47 0.10 14.36
CA ILE A 17 0.97 0.36 14.24
C ILE A 17 1.41 -0.15 12.88
N ALA A 18 2.15 0.68 12.15
CA ALA A 18 2.95 0.25 11.01
C ALA A 18 4.43 0.23 11.44
N GLU A 19 4.99 -0.96 11.53
CA GLU A 19 6.42 -1.19 11.71
C GLU A 19 7.05 -1.46 10.35
N TYR A 20 8.22 -0.87 10.06
CA TYR A 20 8.89 -1.09 8.79
C TYR A 20 10.41 -1.06 8.87
N ASN A 21 11.02 -1.77 7.92
CA ASN A 21 12.43 -1.69 7.59
C ASN A 21 12.60 -1.21 6.14
N TYR A 22 13.76 -0.65 5.83
CA TYR A 22 14.12 -0.16 4.51
C TYR A 22 15.51 -0.67 4.17
N ASP A 23 15.58 -1.64 3.26
CA ASP A 23 16.80 -2.37 2.93
C ASP A 23 16.77 -2.79 1.45
N PHE A 24 17.95 -3.12 0.91
CA PHE A 24 18.05 -3.72 -0.43
C PHE A 24 17.46 -5.14 -0.43
N ASN A 25 16.60 -5.44 -1.40
CA ASN A 25 16.01 -6.76 -1.60
C ASN A 25 16.44 -7.31 -2.96
N GLU A 26 17.04 -8.51 -2.93
CA GLU A 26 17.59 -9.17 -4.12
C GLU A 26 16.50 -9.62 -5.10
N ASP A 27 15.34 -10.09 -4.63
CA ASP A 27 14.23 -10.52 -5.49
C ASP A 27 13.68 -9.36 -6.34
N TYR A 28 13.75 -8.14 -5.80
CA TYR A 28 13.31 -6.91 -6.45
C TYR A 28 14.43 -6.10 -7.10
N GLU A 29 15.70 -6.50 -6.90
CA GLU A 29 16.91 -5.78 -7.29
C GLU A 29 16.87 -4.28 -6.96
N SER A 30 16.29 -3.92 -5.81
CA SER A 30 16.13 -2.52 -5.40
C SER A 30 15.95 -2.39 -3.88
N ASN A 31 16.09 -1.18 -3.38
CA ASN A 31 15.69 -0.87 -2.00
C ASN A 31 14.17 -0.93 -1.87
N VAL A 32 13.71 -1.56 -0.79
CA VAL A 32 12.28 -1.74 -0.52
C VAL A 32 11.95 -1.33 0.91
N TYR A 33 10.77 -0.79 1.10
CA TYR A 33 10.14 -0.65 2.40
C TYR A 33 9.25 -1.88 2.64
N VAL A 34 9.50 -2.60 3.72
CA VAL A 34 8.67 -3.76 4.12
C VAL A 34 7.92 -3.38 5.39
N PHE A 35 6.60 -3.28 5.30
CA PHE A 35 5.71 -2.89 6.39
C PHE A 35 4.98 -4.10 6.97
N LYS A 36 4.93 -4.15 8.30
CA LYS A 36 4.03 -4.99 9.09
C LYS A 36 3.04 -4.10 9.82
N ILE A 37 1.76 -4.31 9.57
CA ILE A 37 0.69 -3.45 10.09
C ILE A 37 -0.23 -4.27 10.98
N TYR A 38 -0.39 -3.87 12.23
CA TYR A 38 -1.18 -4.63 13.20
C TYR A 38 -1.88 -3.72 14.21
N GLU A 39 -2.95 -4.23 14.82
CA GLU A 39 -3.67 -3.51 15.88
C GLU A 39 -2.84 -3.49 17.17
N ILE A 40 -2.80 -2.34 17.84
CA ILE A 40 -1.98 -2.11 19.05
C ILE A 40 -2.24 -3.19 20.10
N GLU A 41 -3.52 -3.49 20.37
CA GLU A 41 -3.95 -4.43 21.41
C GLU A 41 -3.65 -5.90 21.08
N ARG A 42 -3.37 -6.22 19.80
CA ARG A 42 -3.13 -7.60 19.35
C ARG A 42 -1.65 -7.94 19.20
N GLY A 43 -0.77 -6.93 19.16
CA GLY A 43 0.63 -7.15 18.85
C GLY A 43 0.84 -7.66 17.42
N ASN A 44 2.01 -8.26 17.17
CA ASN A 44 2.49 -8.58 15.82
C ASN A 44 2.38 -10.07 15.43
N GLU A 45 1.60 -10.87 16.17
CA GLU A 45 1.38 -12.30 15.87
C GLU A 45 0.58 -12.53 14.56
N ASP A 46 -0.10 -11.49 14.09
CA ASP A 46 -0.86 -11.41 12.84
C ASP A 46 -0.77 -9.95 12.36
N TYR A 47 -0.35 -9.72 11.13
CA TYR A 47 -0.13 -8.41 10.52
C TYR A 47 -0.52 -8.36 9.04
N PHE A 48 -1.12 -7.23 8.64
CA PHE A 48 -1.27 -6.87 7.25
C PHE A 48 0.11 -6.50 6.64
N SER A 49 0.44 -7.07 5.48
CA SER A 49 1.72 -6.85 4.78
C SER A 49 1.57 -5.77 3.70
N LEU A 50 2.58 -4.91 3.60
CA LEU A 50 2.73 -3.97 2.49
C LEU A 50 4.21 -3.88 2.13
N ILE A 51 4.53 -4.00 0.85
CA ILE A 51 5.89 -3.76 0.33
C ILE A 51 5.85 -2.64 -0.70
N LEU A 52 6.71 -1.65 -0.51
CA LEU A 52 6.96 -0.58 -1.48
C LEU A 52 8.37 -0.70 -2.04
N LYS A 53 8.49 -0.88 -3.37
CA LYS A 53 9.77 -0.85 -4.09
C LYS A 53 10.13 0.58 -4.46
N GLU A 54 11.38 0.98 -4.23
CA GLU A 54 11.89 2.24 -4.76
C GLU A 54 12.24 2.11 -6.25
N MET A 55 11.77 3.07 -7.03
CA MET A 55 12.00 3.17 -8.46
C MET A 55 13.14 4.16 -8.75
N ASP A 56 13.77 4.05 -9.92
CA ASP A 56 14.89 4.94 -10.32
C ASP A 56 14.52 6.43 -10.31
N ASN A 57 13.24 6.74 -10.57
CA ASN A 57 12.71 8.10 -10.53
C ASN A 57 12.27 8.54 -9.11
N SER A 58 12.67 7.81 -8.07
CA SER A 58 12.30 8.02 -6.67
C SER A 58 10.82 7.82 -6.33
N ASP A 59 10.00 7.30 -7.26
CA ASP A 59 8.66 6.84 -6.93
C ASP A 59 8.72 5.59 -6.04
N LEU A 60 7.67 5.38 -5.26
CA LEU A 60 7.46 4.16 -4.50
C LEU A 60 6.38 3.32 -5.16
N LYS A 61 6.75 2.15 -5.68
CA LYS A 61 5.79 1.24 -6.28
C LYS A 61 5.26 0.25 -5.25
N VAL A 62 3.93 0.13 -5.16
CA VAL A 62 3.28 -0.96 -4.43
C VAL A 62 3.52 -2.28 -5.17
N VAL A 63 4.24 -3.20 -4.54
CA VAL A 63 4.54 -4.55 -5.08
C VAL A 63 3.87 -5.67 -4.29
N ASP A 64 3.57 -5.43 -3.02
CA ASP A 64 2.72 -6.30 -2.20
C ASP A 64 1.79 -5.46 -1.35
N LEU A 65 0.53 -5.91 -1.24
CA LEU A 65 -0.52 -5.27 -0.45
C LEU A 65 -1.50 -6.35 -0.01
N TYR A 66 -1.00 -7.29 0.80
CA TYR A 66 -1.74 -8.50 1.14
C TYR A 66 -2.26 -8.47 2.59
N PRO A 67 -3.57 -8.67 2.80
CA PRO A 67 -4.12 -8.93 4.13
C PRO A 67 -3.67 -10.32 4.60
N ASP A 68 -3.10 -10.40 5.80
CA ASP A 68 -2.49 -11.61 6.38
C ASP A 68 -3.25 -12.93 6.12
N SER A 69 -2.50 -14.03 6.16
CA SER A 69 -2.89 -15.44 6.17
C SER A 69 -4.14 -15.79 6.97
N LYS A 70 -4.44 -15.10 8.09
CA LYS A 70 -5.63 -15.36 8.93
C LYS A 70 -6.86 -14.54 8.57
N ASN A 71 -6.81 -13.72 7.52
CA ASN A 71 -7.93 -12.90 7.02
C ASN A 71 -8.53 -11.88 8.01
N TYR A 72 -7.96 -11.73 9.22
CA TYR A 72 -8.49 -10.86 10.27
C TYR A 72 -8.58 -9.38 9.86
N TYR A 73 -7.64 -8.93 9.02
CA TYR A 73 -7.55 -7.54 8.58
C TYR A 73 -8.40 -7.22 7.34
N LEU A 74 -9.11 -8.22 6.80
CA LEU A 74 -10.00 -8.00 5.66
C LEU A 74 -11.13 -7.02 6.01
N GLY A 75 -11.41 -6.11 5.07
CA GLY A 75 -12.52 -5.18 5.18
C GLY A 75 -12.31 -4.00 6.11
N LYS A 76 -11.18 -3.89 6.83
CA LYS A 76 -10.95 -2.83 7.84
C LYS A 76 -10.48 -1.49 7.30
N GLY A 77 -10.44 -1.32 5.98
CA GLY A 77 -10.02 -0.07 5.32
C GLY A 77 -8.52 0.21 5.39
N ILE A 78 -7.70 -0.74 5.84
CA ILE A 78 -6.27 -0.53 6.12
C ILE A 78 -5.52 -0.06 4.89
N SER A 79 -5.70 -0.73 3.75
CA SER A 79 -4.98 -0.47 2.51
C SER A 79 -5.04 0.99 2.06
N ILE A 80 -6.22 1.62 2.10
CA ILE A 80 -6.38 3.03 1.71
C ILE A 80 -5.71 3.93 2.75
N ASN A 81 -6.01 3.73 4.04
CA ASN A 81 -5.51 4.60 5.10
C ASN A 81 -3.98 4.56 5.24
N ILE A 82 -3.36 3.38 5.08
CA ILE A 82 -1.89 3.28 5.12
C ILE A 82 -1.25 3.99 3.92
N LEU A 83 -1.80 3.82 2.71
CA LEU A 83 -1.25 4.47 1.50
C LEU A 83 -1.27 5.99 1.64
N LEU A 84 -2.37 6.56 2.13
CA LEU A 84 -2.47 7.99 2.40
C LEU A 84 -1.48 8.43 3.49
N LYS A 85 -1.33 7.64 4.56
CA LYS A 85 -0.39 7.98 5.63
C LYS A 85 1.06 7.94 5.16
N LEU A 86 1.41 6.96 4.33
CA LEU A 86 2.77 6.84 3.77
C LEU A 86 3.07 7.97 2.79
N LYS A 87 2.10 8.42 2.00
CA LYS A 87 2.25 9.62 1.16
C LYS A 87 2.60 10.86 1.99
N GLU A 88 1.94 11.06 3.11
CA GLU A 88 2.21 12.16 4.05
C GLU A 88 3.61 12.06 4.66
N LEU A 89 4.00 10.86 5.14
CA LEU A 89 5.24 10.64 5.89
C LEU A 89 6.48 10.62 4.98
N LEU A 90 6.43 9.86 3.89
CA LEU A 90 7.58 9.66 3.01
C LEU A 90 7.74 10.78 2.00
N LYS A 91 6.67 11.55 1.73
CA LYS A 91 6.65 12.65 0.74
C LYS A 91 7.11 12.22 -0.67
N LYS A 92 7.02 10.93 -0.96
CA LYS A 92 7.27 10.33 -2.28
C LYS A 92 5.94 10.03 -2.95
N ARG A 93 5.92 10.05 -4.28
CA ARG A 93 4.75 9.61 -5.04
C ARG A 93 4.66 8.09 -4.95
N ILE A 94 3.49 7.58 -4.55
CA ILE A 94 3.22 6.15 -4.47
C ILE A 94 2.42 5.76 -5.71
N ILE A 95 2.90 4.74 -6.42
CA ILE A 95 2.34 4.25 -7.68
C ILE A 95 1.95 2.77 -7.60
N SER A 96 1.04 2.34 -8.47
CA SER A 96 0.70 0.93 -8.65
C SER A 96 0.20 0.66 -10.06
N SER A 97 0.48 -0.52 -10.62
CA SER A 97 0.06 -0.83 -12.00
C SER A 97 -1.46 -0.92 -12.12
N SER A 98 -1.99 -0.64 -13.29
CA SER A 98 -3.39 -0.90 -13.60
C SER A 98 -3.66 -2.28 -14.17
N ASN A 99 -2.64 -3.08 -14.49
CA ASN A 99 -2.71 -4.33 -15.25
C ASN A 99 -3.27 -4.23 -16.67
N ILE A 100 -3.81 -3.08 -17.08
CA ILE A 100 -4.39 -2.88 -18.42
C ILE A 100 -3.28 -2.90 -19.47
N HIS A 101 -2.15 -2.29 -19.14
CA HIS A 101 -0.93 -2.34 -19.92
C HIS A 101 0.12 -3.09 -19.11
N LYS A 102 0.77 -4.08 -19.74
CA LYS A 102 1.97 -4.69 -19.15
C LYS A 102 3.06 -3.63 -19.14
N THR A 103 3.28 -2.97 -18.03
CA THR A 103 4.53 -2.24 -17.82
C THR A 103 5.58 -3.19 -17.21
N GLU A 104 6.86 -2.82 -17.22
CA GLU A 104 7.96 -3.69 -16.77
C GLU A 104 8.05 -3.81 -15.24
N LEU A 105 7.15 -3.18 -14.49
CA LEU A 105 7.33 -2.88 -13.09
C LEU A 105 6.68 -3.95 -12.17
N CYS A 106 6.89 -5.26 -12.33
CA CYS A 106 6.37 -6.32 -11.41
C CYS A 106 4.90 -6.14 -10.92
N GLU A 107 3.92 -6.46 -11.77
CA GLU A 107 2.76 -5.55 -11.90
C GLU A 107 1.40 -5.99 -11.42
N PHE A 108 1.19 -7.23 -11.02
CA PHE A 108 -0.19 -7.70 -10.98
C PHE A 108 -0.93 -7.25 -9.72
N ASN A 109 -1.85 -6.30 -9.85
CA ASN A 109 -2.91 -6.09 -8.87
C ASN A 109 -4.01 -7.15 -9.04
N SER A 110 -4.63 -7.63 -7.97
CA SER A 110 -5.89 -8.36 -8.17
C SER A 110 -6.99 -7.40 -8.67
N PRO A 111 -7.99 -7.87 -9.43
CA PRO A 111 -9.16 -7.07 -9.77
C PRO A 111 -9.81 -6.45 -8.53
N GLU A 112 -9.86 -7.20 -7.42
CA GLU A 112 -10.36 -6.70 -6.15
C GLU A 112 -9.54 -5.55 -5.58
N ALA A 113 -8.21 -5.57 -5.76
CA ALA A 113 -7.35 -4.47 -5.31
C ALA A 113 -7.59 -3.20 -6.15
N ILE A 114 -7.77 -3.34 -7.46
CA ILE A 114 -8.13 -2.21 -8.34
C ILE A 114 -9.46 -1.59 -7.86
N GLU A 115 -10.52 -2.39 -7.80
CA GLU A 115 -11.87 -1.89 -7.50
C GLU A 115 -11.99 -1.35 -6.07
N LYS A 116 -11.44 -2.06 -5.08
CA LYS A 116 -11.67 -1.75 -3.66
C LYS A 116 -10.69 -0.74 -3.08
N ILE A 117 -9.57 -0.48 -3.75
CA ILE A 117 -8.50 0.40 -3.27
C ILE A 117 -8.26 1.53 -4.26
N TRP A 118 -7.78 1.23 -5.47
CA TRP A 118 -7.33 2.25 -6.41
C TRP A 118 -8.49 3.08 -6.99
N ASP A 119 -9.55 2.44 -7.45
CA ASP A 119 -10.73 3.15 -7.98
C ASP A 119 -11.41 4.00 -6.90
N ARG A 120 -11.38 3.54 -5.64
CA ARG A 120 -11.88 4.32 -4.50
C ARG A 120 -10.99 5.51 -4.18
N LEU A 121 -9.67 5.35 -4.22
CA LEU A 121 -8.72 6.45 -4.06
C LEU A 121 -8.92 7.49 -5.17
N VAL A 122 -9.13 7.06 -6.42
CA VAL A 122 -9.43 7.95 -7.55
C VAL A 122 -10.76 8.67 -7.34
N SER A 123 -11.84 7.94 -7.02
CA SER A 123 -13.17 8.50 -6.79
C SER A 123 -13.21 9.47 -5.60
N GLY A 124 -12.37 9.23 -4.59
CA GLY A 124 -12.19 10.12 -3.44
C GLY A 124 -11.28 11.32 -3.70
N GLY A 125 -10.69 11.44 -4.90
CA GLY A 125 -9.80 12.55 -5.25
C GLY A 125 -8.40 12.46 -4.63
N PHE A 126 -8.00 11.28 -4.13
CA PHE A 126 -6.69 11.03 -3.52
C PHE A 126 -5.67 10.42 -4.49
N ALA A 127 -6.13 9.87 -5.61
CA ALA A 127 -5.29 9.30 -6.65
C ALA A 127 -5.74 9.75 -8.04
N LYS A 128 -4.86 9.56 -9.02
CA LYS A 128 -5.18 9.65 -10.45
C LYS A 128 -4.72 8.39 -11.16
N TYR A 129 -5.39 8.11 -12.27
CA TYR A 129 -4.94 7.12 -13.23
C TYR A 129 -4.29 7.81 -14.43
N SER A 130 -3.09 7.39 -14.81
CA SER A 130 -2.44 7.81 -16.06
C SER A 130 -2.73 6.79 -17.14
N LEU A 131 -3.54 7.17 -18.13
CA LEU A 131 -3.78 6.34 -19.32
C LEU A 131 -2.52 6.15 -20.14
N THR A 132 -1.67 7.18 -20.23
CA THR A 132 -0.43 7.15 -21.01
C THR A 132 0.58 6.20 -20.40
N ASP A 133 0.71 6.20 -19.07
CA ASP A 133 1.74 5.43 -18.38
C ASP A 133 1.22 4.09 -17.81
N GLY A 134 -0.10 3.87 -17.82
CA GLY A 134 -0.71 2.63 -17.38
C GLY A 134 -0.69 2.38 -15.86
N PHE A 135 -0.55 3.41 -15.03
CA PHE A 135 -0.50 3.26 -13.56
C PHE A 135 -1.39 4.24 -12.80
N TYR A 136 -1.76 3.84 -11.58
CA TYR A 136 -2.35 4.71 -10.56
C TYR A 136 -1.25 5.41 -9.77
N TYR A 137 -1.51 6.64 -9.33
CA TYR A 137 -0.60 7.37 -8.44
C TYR A 137 -1.35 8.24 -7.43
N LEU A 138 -0.85 8.28 -6.20
CA LEU A 138 -1.38 9.17 -5.16
C LEU A 138 -0.98 10.64 -5.42
N ILE A 139 -1.96 11.54 -5.30
CA ILE A 139 -1.79 13.00 -5.45
C ILE A 139 -1.05 13.56 -4.25
#